data_AF-A0A1L0DI38-F1
#
_entry.id   AF-A0A1L0DI38-F1
#
_cell.length_a   1.000
_cell.length_b   1.000
_cell.length_c   1.000
_cell.angle_alpha   90.00
_cell.angle_beta   90.00
_cell.angle_gamma   90.00
#
_symmetry.space_group_name_H-M   'P 1'
#
loop_
_entity.id
_entity.type
_entity.pdbx_description
1 polymer ?
#
loop_
_entity_poly.entity_id
_entity_poly.type
_entity_poly.pdbx_seq_one_letter_code
_entity_poly.pdbx_strand_id
1 'polypeptide(L)'
;MVLSLSILFRLVTLPATLALITFQYFTIGTSYTNANTKRSLIKTLFIASSAHMVKGATMSDAKFLYKDLKTLLTNHAGLLDDLPGYAEQYTKKDEFDTCASYWLTKSVTSTDSPIIFYVHGGCFALQVAETAFTALANFYRAYKELYGVNISILMIDYTLTTEGAAYPKQINEVNLIYDKLVGEGFRNIITMGDSAGGNLVINTLAYLGSRPKIKDVVWPKATVAISPYLNITKTENAGSVKRYQGVDCFSYSMTRYFGKFYTNGDEWLDKSPMVNIEVNSDKVNWENNPAIQNGDILVVFGDHEILTDQILRWCEKIGLTANHPERIAIDINGTHISVFLDEAISPGALSEWREQFCSGAILSFLHEKFSD
;
A
#
# COMPACT_ATOMS: atom_id res chain seq x y z
N MET A 1 6.48 -25.94 10.87
CA MET A 1 7.25 -24.70 10.59
C MET A 1 7.52 -24.03 11.93
N VAL A 2 8.72 -23.51 12.18
CA VAL A 2 9.11 -22.94 13.48
C VAL A 2 9.50 -21.48 13.28
N LEU A 3 9.17 -20.62 14.24
CA LEU A 3 9.65 -19.24 14.29
C LEU A 3 11.18 -19.19 14.31
N SER A 4 11.76 -18.20 13.64
CA SER A 4 13.20 -17.99 13.65
C SER A 4 13.69 -17.59 15.06
N LEU A 5 14.95 -17.89 15.35
CA LEU A 5 15.61 -17.43 16.58
C LEU A 5 15.57 -15.90 16.72
N SER A 6 15.57 -15.18 15.59
CA SER A 6 15.42 -13.72 15.55
C SER A 6 14.07 -13.30 16.13
N ILE A 7 12.95 -13.86 15.63
CA ILE A 7 11.61 -13.53 16.14
C ILE A 7 11.42 -13.98 17.57
N LEU A 8 11.92 -15.16 17.96
CA LEU A 8 11.87 -15.61 19.35
C LEU A 8 12.60 -14.64 20.29
N PHE A 9 13.79 -14.18 19.90
CA PHE A 9 14.52 -13.15 20.64
C PHE A 9 13.73 -11.83 20.72
N ARG A 10 13.06 -11.41 19.64
CA ARG A 10 12.22 -10.20 19.64
C ARG A 10 11.02 -10.34 20.58
N LEU A 11 10.34 -11.48 20.58
CA LEU A 11 9.23 -11.76 21.51
C LEU A 11 9.69 -11.66 22.97
N VAL A 12 10.84 -12.25 23.30
CA VAL A 12 11.38 -12.22 24.67
C VAL A 12 11.80 -10.80 25.08
N THR A 13 12.33 -10.01 24.16
CA THR A 13 12.81 -8.65 24.43
C THR A 13 11.71 -7.58 24.37
N LEU A 14 10.57 -7.88 23.74
CA LEU A 14 9.49 -6.92 23.55
C LEU A 14 9.02 -6.25 24.86
N PRO A 15 8.76 -6.97 25.97
CA PRO A 15 8.34 -6.33 27.22
C PRO A 15 9.35 -5.30 27.74
N ALA A 16 10.65 -5.61 27.65
CA ALA A 16 11.72 -4.68 28.08
C ALA A 16 11.80 -3.46 27.15
N THR A 17 11.67 -3.67 25.83
CA THR A 17 11.60 -2.59 24.84
C THR A 17 10.42 -1.66 25.12
N LEU A 18 9.22 -2.20 25.37
CA LEU A 18 8.02 -1.41 25.66
C LEU A 18 8.11 -0.66 26.99
N ALA A 19 8.72 -1.26 28.03
CA ALA A 19 8.99 -0.59 29.29
C ALA A 19 9.96 0.59 29.10
N LEU A 20 11.03 0.40 28.32
CA LEU A 20 11.99 1.46 28.00
C LEU A 20 11.32 2.61 27.24
N ILE A 21 10.51 2.31 26.23
CA ILE A 21 9.81 3.34 25.43
C ILE A 21 8.78 4.07 26.29
N THR A 22 8.06 3.36 27.16
CA THR A 22 7.14 3.99 28.12
C THR A 22 7.87 4.97 29.02
N PHE A 23 9.02 4.56 29.57
CA PHE A 23 9.86 5.43 30.39
C PHE A 23 10.39 6.64 29.60
N GLN A 24 10.89 6.42 28.38
CA GLN A 24 11.35 7.50 27.49
C GLN A 24 10.22 8.50 27.21
N TYR A 25 9.03 8.01 26.86
CA TYR A 25 7.85 8.81 26.56
C TYR A 25 7.53 9.82 27.67
N PHE A 26 7.58 9.38 28.93
CA PHE A 26 7.28 10.25 30.08
C PHE A 26 8.47 11.11 30.55
N THR A 27 9.69 10.89 30.05
CA THR A 27 10.89 11.62 30.49
C THR A 27 11.42 12.59 29.44
N ILE A 28 11.78 12.07 28.27
CA ILE A 28 12.39 12.83 27.17
C ILE A 28 11.49 12.90 25.93
N GLY A 29 10.30 12.29 25.99
CA GLY A 29 9.38 12.14 24.86
C GLY A 29 9.67 10.89 24.04
N THR A 30 9.20 10.86 22.81
CA THR A 30 9.36 9.73 21.88
C THR A 30 10.25 10.08 20.71
N SER A 31 10.93 9.10 20.13
CA SER A 31 11.70 9.24 18.89
C SER A 31 10.82 9.42 17.65
N TYR A 32 9.52 9.13 17.76
CA TYR A 32 8.57 9.36 16.67
C TYR A 32 8.22 10.85 16.59
N THR A 33 8.42 11.42 15.41
CA THR A 33 8.24 12.86 15.16
C THR A 33 6.82 13.20 14.69
N ASN A 34 6.05 12.22 14.18
CA ASN A 34 4.66 12.41 13.76
C ASN A 34 3.79 12.95 14.91
N ALA A 35 3.01 14.01 14.65
CA ALA A 35 2.22 14.70 15.67
C ALA A 35 1.18 13.79 16.35
N ASN A 36 0.58 12.87 15.59
CA ASN A 36 -0.39 11.91 16.09
C ASN A 36 0.25 10.89 17.04
N THR A 37 1.39 10.34 16.62
CA THR A 37 2.11 9.32 17.38
C THR A 37 2.77 9.91 18.62
N LYS A 38 3.32 11.13 18.51
CA LYS A 38 3.99 11.85 19.60
C LYS A 38 3.09 12.15 20.79
N ARG A 39 1.79 12.30 20.56
CA ARG A 39 0.80 12.64 21.60
C ARG A 39 0.09 11.43 22.20
N SER A 40 0.32 10.23 21.67
CA SER A 40 -0.34 9.00 22.11
C SER A 40 0.67 7.92 22.45
N LEU A 41 0.74 7.57 23.74
CA LEU A 41 1.55 6.46 24.22
C LEU A 41 1.13 5.14 23.55
N ILE A 42 -0.18 4.90 23.37
CA ILE A 42 -0.69 3.68 22.73
C ILE A 42 -0.16 3.57 21.30
N LYS A 43 -0.21 4.65 20.51
CA LYS A 43 0.33 4.66 19.14
C LYS A 43 1.84 4.46 19.13
N THR A 44 2.55 5.18 19.98
CA THR A 44 4.01 5.04 20.14
C THR A 44 4.38 3.59 20.44
N LEU A 45 3.67 2.93 21.37
CA LEU A 45 3.92 1.53 21.72
C LEU A 45 3.53 0.57 20.60
N PHE A 46 2.44 0.81 19.88
CA PHE A 46 2.03 -0.01 18.74
C PHE A 46 3.08 0.02 17.62
N ILE A 47 3.48 1.21 17.19
CA ILE A 47 4.46 1.38 16.10
C ILE A 47 5.81 0.81 16.52
N ALA A 48 6.23 1.07 17.76
CA ALA A 48 7.48 0.52 18.24
C ALA A 48 7.45 -1.01 18.39
N SER A 49 6.31 -1.58 18.78
CA SER A 49 6.12 -3.03 18.78
C SER A 49 6.31 -3.58 17.37
N SER A 50 5.63 -2.99 16.39
CA SER A 50 5.71 -3.40 14.99
C SER A 50 7.14 -3.28 14.43
N ALA A 51 7.79 -2.13 14.65
CA ALA A 51 9.17 -1.89 14.21
C ALA A 51 10.17 -2.84 14.90
N HIS A 52 9.98 -3.14 16.19
CA HIS A 52 10.82 -4.11 16.92
C HIS A 52 10.62 -5.53 16.40
N MET A 53 9.37 -5.95 16.20
CA MET A 53 9.04 -7.31 15.77
C MET A 53 9.47 -7.61 14.34
N VAL A 54 9.38 -6.64 13.43
CA VAL A 54 9.75 -6.85 12.02
C VAL A 54 11.27 -6.91 11.82
N LYS A 55 12.05 -6.40 12.78
CA LYS A 55 13.51 -6.30 12.67
C LYS A 55 14.17 -7.68 12.72
N GLY A 56 14.61 -8.12 11.54
CA GLY A 56 15.23 -9.43 11.33
C GLY A 56 14.22 -10.55 11.11
N ALA A 57 12.99 -10.22 10.72
CA ALA A 57 12.01 -11.20 10.25
C ALA A 57 12.52 -11.92 9.00
N THR A 58 12.28 -13.23 8.94
CA THR A 58 12.69 -14.09 7.83
C THR A 58 11.50 -14.56 7.01
N MET A 59 11.76 -15.19 5.87
CA MET A 59 10.72 -15.82 5.05
C MET A 59 10.00 -16.95 5.81
N SER A 60 10.69 -17.66 6.71
CA SER A 60 10.04 -18.69 7.57
C SER A 60 9.03 -18.06 8.52
N ASP A 61 9.35 -16.88 9.06
CA ASP A 61 8.45 -16.15 9.96
C ASP A 61 7.23 -15.62 9.21
N ALA A 62 7.46 -15.04 8.03
CA ALA A 62 6.39 -14.58 7.14
C ALA A 62 5.45 -15.74 6.75
N LYS A 63 5.99 -16.92 6.41
CA LYS A 63 5.20 -18.12 6.14
C LYS A 63 4.46 -18.66 7.37
N PHE A 64 5.06 -18.55 8.55
CA PHE A 64 4.43 -18.99 9.80
C PHE A 64 3.22 -18.12 10.18
N LEU A 65 3.33 -16.81 9.97
CA LEU A 65 2.27 -15.84 10.27
C LEU A 65 1.25 -15.69 9.13
N TYR A 66 1.52 -16.29 7.97
CA TYR A 66 0.68 -16.17 6.79
C TYR A 66 -0.75 -16.68 7.06
N LYS A 67 -1.71 -15.87 6.66
CA LYS A 67 -3.13 -16.20 6.53
C LYS A 67 -3.60 -15.64 5.20
N ASP A 68 -4.44 -16.38 4.48
CA ASP A 68 -5.08 -15.86 3.27
C ASP A 68 -6.06 -14.72 3.59
N LEU A 69 -6.40 -13.91 2.58
CA LEU A 69 -7.26 -12.75 2.78
C LEU A 69 -8.65 -13.15 3.32
N LYS A 70 -9.19 -14.29 2.88
CA LYS A 70 -10.48 -14.81 3.37
C LYS A 70 -10.47 -15.04 4.88
N THR A 71 -9.41 -15.64 5.40
CA THR A 71 -9.23 -15.90 6.83
C THR A 71 -9.11 -14.59 7.60
N LEU A 72 -8.38 -13.60 7.07
CA LEU A 72 -8.30 -12.28 7.71
C LEU A 72 -9.64 -11.56 7.73
N LEU A 73 -10.39 -11.56 6.64
CA LEU A 73 -11.75 -11.03 6.58
C LEU A 73 -12.68 -11.73 7.57
N THR A 74 -12.56 -13.04 7.72
CA THR A 74 -13.33 -13.81 8.72
C THR A 74 -12.98 -13.36 10.15
N ASN A 75 -11.69 -13.12 10.44
CA ASN A 75 -11.25 -12.64 11.76
C ASN A 75 -11.76 -11.21 12.07
N HIS A 76 -12.05 -10.41 11.04
CA HIS A 76 -12.54 -9.03 11.18
C HIS A 76 -14.06 -8.89 11.08
N ALA A 77 -14.81 -9.99 10.89
CA ALA A 77 -16.25 -9.94 10.67
C ALA A 77 -16.98 -9.14 11.76
N GLY A 78 -16.67 -9.36 13.04
CA GLY A 78 -17.36 -8.66 14.13
C GLY A 78 -17.16 -7.13 14.19
N LEU A 79 -16.25 -6.57 13.38
CA LEU A 79 -16.02 -5.12 13.26
C LEU A 79 -16.58 -4.53 11.94
N LEU A 80 -16.75 -5.37 10.92
CA LEU A 80 -16.88 -4.93 9.52
C LEU A 80 -18.06 -5.60 8.78
N ASP A 81 -18.78 -6.53 9.41
CA ASP A 81 -19.92 -7.22 8.80
C ASP A 81 -21.14 -6.32 8.55
N ASP A 82 -21.14 -5.10 9.09
CA ASP A 82 -22.09 -4.04 8.76
C ASP A 82 -21.89 -3.47 7.35
N LEU A 83 -20.73 -3.69 6.73
CA LEU A 83 -20.44 -3.20 5.39
C LEU A 83 -21.25 -3.98 4.34
N PRO A 84 -21.89 -3.29 3.36
CA PRO A 84 -22.64 -3.96 2.30
C PRO A 84 -21.77 -4.96 1.54
N GLY A 85 -22.25 -6.19 1.34
CA GLY A 85 -21.53 -7.24 0.60
C GLY A 85 -20.16 -7.59 1.18
N TYR A 86 -19.96 -7.41 2.48
CA TYR A 86 -18.71 -7.72 3.17
C TYR A 86 -18.24 -9.15 2.90
N ALA A 87 -16.96 -9.27 2.55
CA ALA A 87 -16.25 -10.52 2.27
C ALA A 87 -16.85 -11.37 1.14
N GLU A 88 -17.69 -10.79 0.26
CA GLU A 88 -18.16 -11.48 -0.94
C GLU A 88 -16.99 -11.73 -1.89
N GLN A 89 -16.78 -12.99 -2.29
CA GLN A 89 -15.71 -13.36 -3.21
C GLN A 89 -16.04 -12.92 -4.64
N TYR A 90 -15.10 -12.25 -5.31
CA TYR A 90 -15.24 -11.83 -6.71
C TYR A 90 -14.51 -12.76 -7.68
N THR A 91 -13.24 -13.07 -7.41
CA THR A 91 -12.46 -14.08 -8.17
C THR A 91 -11.93 -15.18 -7.25
N LYS A 92 -11.69 -16.35 -7.84
CA LYS A 92 -11.07 -17.49 -7.17
C LYS A 92 -9.65 -17.65 -7.66
N LYS A 93 -8.75 -18.01 -6.75
CA LYS A 93 -7.36 -18.31 -7.07
C LYS A 93 -7.28 -19.43 -8.13
N ASP A 94 -6.41 -19.24 -9.10
CA ASP A 94 -6.11 -20.13 -10.24
C ASP A 94 -7.28 -20.33 -11.23
N GLU A 95 -8.39 -19.58 -11.08
CA GLU A 95 -9.45 -19.53 -12.09
C GLU A 95 -9.02 -18.56 -13.20
N PHE A 96 -8.76 -19.07 -14.41
CA PHE A 96 -8.21 -18.30 -15.54
C PHE A 96 -6.93 -17.52 -15.19
N ASP A 97 -6.02 -18.16 -14.45
CA ASP A 97 -4.76 -17.57 -13.96
C ASP A 97 -4.93 -16.35 -13.04
N THR A 98 -6.14 -16.09 -12.54
CA THR A 98 -6.39 -15.00 -11.58
C THR A 98 -5.98 -15.39 -10.15
N CYS A 99 -5.77 -14.39 -9.30
CA CYS A 99 -5.72 -14.60 -7.86
C CYS A 99 -7.13 -14.48 -7.24
N ALA A 100 -7.25 -14.77 -5.94
CA ALA A 100 -8.49 -14.51 -5.24
C ALA A 100 -8.71 -13.01 -5.05
N SER A 101 -9.97 -12.59 -4.96
CA SER A 101 -10.32 -11.23 -4.58
C SER A 101 -11.65 -11.20 -3.85
N TYR A 102 -11.80 -10.22 -2.96
CA TYR A 102 -12.94 -10.11 -2.07
C TYR A 102 -13.38 -8.66 -1.97
N TRP A 103 -14.68 -8.44 -2.01
CA TRP A 103 -15.25 -7.14 -1.69
C TRP A 103 -15.12 -6.92 -0.18
N LEU A 104 -14.37 -5.90 0.24
CA LEU A 104 -14.49 -5.40 1.61
C LEU A 104 -15.88 -4.77 1.78
N THR A 105 -16.31 -4.03 0.77
CA THR A 105 -17.70 -3.61 0.62
C THR A 105 -18.07 -3.58 -0.85
N LYS A 106 -19.27 -4.05 -1.16
CA LYS A 106 -19.86 -4.10 -2.49
C LYS A 106 -21.16 -3.29 -2.49
N SER A 107 -21.09 -2.12 -3.09
CA SER A 107 -22.23 -1.23 -3.32
C SER A 107 -22.51 -1.04 -4.81
N VAL A 108 -22.12 -2.02 -5.63
CA VAL A 108 -22.27 -1.99 -7.10
C VAL A 108 -23.74 -2.14 -7.49
N THR A 109 -24.29 -1.13 -8.14
CA THR A 109 -25.66 -1.14 -8.70
C THR A 109 -25.70 -0.98 -10.22
N SER A 110 -24.60 -0.52 -10.82
CA SER A 110 -24.41 -0.35 -12.27
C SER A 110 -22.92 -0.37 -12.63
N THR A 111 -22.59 -0.41 -13.91
CA THR A 111 -21.20 -0.32 -14.42
C THR A 111 -20.52 1.03 -14.13
N ASP A 112 -21.29 2.05 -13.75
CA ASP A 112 -20.79 3.39 -13.38
C ASP A 112 -20.55 3.53 -11.87
N SER A 113 -20.85 2.48 -11.08
CA SER A 113 -20.63 2.51 -9.63
C SER A 113 -19.15 2.73 -9.30
N PRO A 114 -18.82 3.62 -8.35
CA PRO A 114 -17.43 3.91 -8.00
C PRO A 114 -16.78 2.73 -7.29
N ILE A 115 -15.65 2.27 -7.82
CA ILE A 115 -14.88 1.13 -7.31
C ILE A 115 -13.47 1.58 -6.97
N ILE A 116 -13.03 1.30 -5.74
CA ILE A 116 -11.62 1.27 -5.37
C ILE A 116 -11.10 -0.15 -5.59
N PHE A 117 -10.17 -0.28 -6.52
CA PHE A 117 -9.40 -1.51 -6.76
C PHE A 117 -8.15 -1.47 -5.89
N TYR A 118 -8.19 -2.13 -4.74
CA TYR A 118 -7.16 -2.05 -3.71
C TYR A 118 -6.15 -3.20 -3.77
N VAL A 119 -4.87 -2.85 -3.91
CA VAL A 119 -3.74 -3.79 -3.94
C VAL A 119 -2.87 -3.55 -2.71
N HIS A 120 -2.77 -4.53 -1.83
CA HIS A 120 -2.07 -4.36 -0.55
C HIS A 120 -0.54 -4.39 -0.67
N GLY A 121 0.15 -3.80 0.31
CA GLY A 121 1.60 -3.83 0.47
C GLY A 121 2.13 -5.11 1.11
N GLY A 122 3.22 -5.01 1.90
CA GLY A 122 3.81 -6.17 2.57
C GLY A 122 4.99 -6.81 1.83
N CYS A 123 5.75 -6.03 1.07
CA CYS A 123 6.98 -6.49 0.40
C CYS A 123 6.78 -7.69 -0.54
N PHE A 124 5.59 -7.85 -1.11
CA PHE A 124 5.17 -9.02 -1.91
C PHE A 124 5.17 -10.36 -1.16
N ALA A 125 5.41 -10.35 0.16
CA ALA A 125 5.63 -11.53 0.99
C ALA A 125 4.64 -11.64 2.16
N LEU A 126 4.14 -10.50 2.63
CA LEU A 126 3.22 -10.36 3.75
C LEU A 126 1.84 -10.00 3.20
N GLN A 127 0.82 -10.50 3.88
CA GLN A 127 -0.57 -10.17 3.58
C GLN A 127 -0.90 -8.74 4.06
N VAL A 128 -2.05 -8.21 3.65
CA VAL A 128 -2.59 -6.91 4.08
C VAL A 128 -2.43 -6.70 5.58
N ALA A 129 -2.00 -5.50 5.98
CA ALA A 129 -1.87 -5.13 7.39
C ALA A 129 -3.26 -5.08 8.05
N GLU A 130 -3.38 -5.60 9.28
CA GLU A 130 -4.67 -5.64 9.99
C GLU A 130 -5.31 -4.25 10.13
N THR A 131 -4.49 -3.22 10.30
CA THR A 131 -4.96 -1.84 10.42
C THR A 131 -5.49 -1.25 9.11
N ALA A 132 -5.12 -1.81 7.95
CA ALA A 132 -5.63 -1.38 6.65
C ALA A 132 -7.13 -1.72 6.50
N PHE A 133 -7.63 -2.81 7.08
CA PHE A 133 -9.07 -3.09 7.08
C PHE A 133 -9.88 -1.96 7.74
N THR A 134 -9.40 -1.46 8.88
CA THR A 134 -10.02 -0.35 9.60
C THR A 134 -9.99 0.94 8.77
N ALA A 135 -8.84 1.26 8.16
CA ALA A 135 -8.71 2.45 7.32
C ALA A 135 -9.60 2.39 6.06
N LEU A 136 -9.64 1.26 5.36
CA LEU A 136 -10.47 1.07 4.17
C LEU A 136 -11.97 1.14 4.51
N ALA A 137 -12.38 0.55 5.65
CA ALA A 137 -13.74 0.70 6.15
C ALA A 137 -14.07 2.16 6.50
N ASN A 138 -13.12 2.89 7.10
CA ASN A 138 -13.28 4.31 7.38
C ASN A 138 -13.35 5.15 6.09
N PHE A 139 -12.58 4.82 5.04
CA PHE A 139 -12.75 5.47 3.73
C PHE A 139 -14.17 5.29 3.20
N TYR A 140 -14.73 4.07 3.23
CA TYR A 140 -16.12 3.84 2.84
C TYR A 140 -17.11 4.66 3.67
N ARG A 141 -17.01 4.58 5.01
CA ARG A 141 -17.93 5.26 5.93
C ARG A 141 -17.84 6.78 5.80
N ALA A 142 -16.62 7.33 5.75
CA ALA A 142 -16.39 8.77 5.64
C ALA A 142 -16.86 9.31 4.29
N TYR A 143 -16.60 8.60 3.19
CA TYR A 143 -17.05 9.01 1.87
C TYR A 143 -18.58 9.02 1.77
N LYS A 144 -19.23 8.01 2.33
CA LYS A 144 -20.70 7.95 2.44
C LYS A 144 -21.26 9.09 3.28
N GLU A 145 -20.66 9.38 4.42
CA GLU A 145 -21.11 10.47 5.31
C GLU A 145 -20.94 11.85 4.66
N LEU A 146 -19.81 12.09 3.99
CA LEU A 146 -19.49 13.38 3.36
C LEU A 146 -20.32 13.64 2.11
N TYR A 147 -20.50 12.62 1.26
CA TYR A 147 -20.99 12.81 -0.10
C TYR A 147 -22.29 12.06 -0.42
N GLY A 148 -22.79 11.24 0.50
CA GLY A 148 -24.01 10.45 0.28
C GLY A 148 -23.87 9.33 -0.76
N VAL A 149 -22.64 9.02 -1.18
CA VAL A 149 -22.34 8.02 -2.22
C VAL A 149 -21.73 6.78 -1.58
N ASN A 150 -22.24 5.59 -1.96
CA ASN A 150 -21.66 4.33 -1.53
C ASN A 150 -20.60 3.89 -2.54
N ILE A 151 -19.34 3.87 -2.13
CA ILE A 151 -18.24 3.29 -2.91
C ILE A 151 -18.15 1.78 -2.67
N SER A 152 -17.59 1.07 -3.64
CA SER A 152 -17.18 -0.34 -3.46
C SER A 152 -15.66 -0.42 -3.31
N ILE A 153 -15.18 -1.36 -2.50
CA ILE A 153 -13.74 -1.59 -2.30
C ILE A 153 -13.46 -3.07 -2.57
N LEU A 154 -12.78 -3.35 -3.67
CA LEU A 154 -12.34 -4.69 -4.04
C LEU A 154 -10.88 -4.88 -3.58
N MET A 155 -10.66 -5.88 -2.73
CA MET A 155 -9.32 -6.23 -2.24
C MET A 155 -8.74 -7.38 -3.08
N ILE A 156 -7.50 -7.19 -3.56
CA ILE A 156 -6.79 -8.13 -4.42
C ILE A 156 -5.81 -8.98 -3.60
N ASP A 157 -6.01 -10.30 -3.57
CA ASP A 157 -5.20 -11.27 -2.84
C ASP A 157 -4.16 -11.92 -3.76
N TYR A 158 -3.25 -11.11 -4.31
CA TYR A 158 -2.22 -11.57 -5.25
C TYR A 158 -1.26 -12.56 -4.58
N THR A 159 -0.74 -13.52 -5.35
CA THR A 159 0.05 -14.64 -4.82
C THR A 159 1.39 -14.16 -4.25
N LEU A 160 1.64 -14.45 -2.97
CA LEU A 160 2.81 -13.93 -2.26
C LEU A 160 4.07 -14.78 -2.47
N THR A 161 5.24 -14.19 -2.24
CA THR A 161 6.52 -14.93 -2.28
C THR A 161 6.63 -15.99 -1.18
N THR A 162 5.89 -15.82 -0.08
CA THR A 162 5.74 -16.84 0.98
C THR A 162 5.08 -18.12 0.47
N GLU A 163 4.19 -18.00 -0.52
CA GLU A 163 3.54 -19.11 -1.21
C GLU A 163 4.40 -19.70 -2.35
N GLY A 164 5.58 -19.12 -2.61
CA GLY A 164 6.52 -19.59 -3.64
C GLY A 164 6.41 -18.88 -5.00
N ALA A 165 5.58 -17.83 -5.11
CA ALA A 165 5.55 -16.99 -6.30
C ALA A 165 6.74 -16.02 -6.37
N ALA A 166 7.02 -15.54 -7.58
CA ALA A 166 7.98 -14.48 -7.87
C ALA A 166 7.44 -13.62 -9.02
N TYR A 167 8.08 -12.49 -9.26
CA TYR A 167 7.83 -11.66 -10.45
C TYR A 167 7.92 -12.52 -11.73
N PRO A 168 7.00 -12.38 -12.70
CA PRO A 168 5.94 -11.37 -12.80
C PRO A 168 4.55 -11.82 -12.32
N LYS A 169 4.41 -12.90 -11.53
CA LYS A 169 3.08 -13.48 -11.22
C LYS A 169 2.12 -12.47 -10.60
N GLN A 170 2.59 -11.68 -9.62
CA GLN A 170 1.75 -10.71 -8.90
C GLN A 170 1.17 -9.64 -9.82
N ILE A 171 1.99 -9.03 -10.68
CA ILE A 171 1.52 -7.99 -11.59
C ILE A 171 0.60 -8.55 -12.68
N ASN A 172 0.86 -9.79 -13.14
CA ASN A 172 -0.03 -10.47 -14.07
C ASN A 172 -1.42 -10.70 -13.45
N GLU A 173 -1.48 -11.21 -12.22
CA GLU A 173 -2.75 -11.43 -11.51
C GLU A 173 -3.52 -10.13 -11.28
N VAL A 174 -2.83 -9.07 -10.84
CA VAL A 174 -3.41 -7.73 -10.67
C VAL A 174 -4.04 -7.22 -11.98
N ASN A 175 -3.29 -7.29 -13.09
CA ASN A 175 -3.78 -6.83 -14.39
C ASN A 175 -4.94 -7.68 -14.91
N LEU A 176 -4.95 -9.00 -14.67
CA LEU A 176 -6.04 -9.88 -15.08
C LEU A 176 -7.37 -9.52 -14.38
N ILE A 177 -7.35 -9.20 -13.08
CA ILE A 177 -8.57 -8.81 -12.37
C ILE A 177 -9.01 -7.40 -12.78
N TYR A 178 -8.07 -6.48 -13.00
CA TYR A 178 -8.39 -5.15 -13.56
C TYR A 178 -9.06 -5.27 -14.94
N ASP A 179 -8.51 -6.08 -15.85
CA ASP A 179 -9.09 -6.34 -17.17
C ASP A 179 -10.45 -7.03 -17.07
N LYS A 180 -10.66 -7.90 -16.08
CA LYS A 180 -11.96 -8.52 -15.83
C LYS A 180 -13.03 -7.48 -15.49
N LEU A 181 -12.75 -6.55 -14.57
CA LEU A 181 -13.68 -5.45 -14.25
C LEU A 181 -13.96 -4.59 -15.49
N VAL A 182 -12.93 -4.22 -16.23
CA VAL A 182 -13.08 -3.46 -17.48
C VAL A 182 -13.92 -4.23 -18.52
N GLY A 183 -13.71 -5.53 -18.65
CA GLY A 183 -14.45 -6.42 -19.53
C GLY A 183 -15.92 -6.56 -19.15
N GLU A 184 -16.24 -6.44 -17.86
CA GLU A 184 -17.62 -6.38 -17.33
C GLU A 184 -18.28 -5.01 -17.52
N GLY A 185 -17.56 -4.04 -18.11
CA GLY A 185 -18.08 -2.71 -18.44
C GLY A 185 -17.79 -1.64 -17.41
N PHE A 186 -17.12 -1.97 -16.29
CA PHE A 186 -16.76 -0.96 -15.29
C PHE A 186 -15.76 0.04 -15.85
N ARG A 187 -16.04 1.33 -15.62
CA ARG A 187 -15.16 2.45 -16.03
C ARG A 187 -14.81 3.37 -14.87
N ASN A 188 -15.66 3.43 -13.84
CA ASN A 188 -15.48 4.27 -12.66
C ASN A 188 -14.58 3.61 -11.61
N ILE A 189 -13.35 3.26 -12.01
CA ILE A 189 -12.39 2.50 -11.19
C ILE A 189 -11.22 3.41 -10.81
N ILE A 190 -10.97 3.55 -9.51
CA ILE A 190 -9.72 4.12 -8.98
C ILE A 190 -8.86 2.97 -8.46
N THR A 191 -7.62 2.86 -8.95
CA THR A 191 -6.67 1.89 -8.38
C THR A 191 -6.02 2.51 -7.14
N MET A 192 -5.84 1.73 -6.09
CA MET A 192 -5.20 2.18 -4.86
C MET A 192 -4.24 1.10 -4.38
N GLY A 193 -3.04 1.46 -3.97
CA GLY A 193 -2.15 0.48 -3.37
C GLY A 193 -1.07 1.10 -2.50
N ASP A 194 -0.63 0.34 -1.50
CA ASP A 194 0.39 0.75 -0.55
C ASP A 194 1.69 -0.01 -0.72
N SER A 195 2.84 0.64 -0.55
CA SER A 195 4.15 -0.01 -0.57
C SER A 195 4.37 -0.87 -1.82
N ALA A 196 4.45 -2.20 -1.66
CA ALA A 196 4.52 -3.17 -2.75
C ALA A 196 3.25 -3.14 -3.65
N GLY A 197 2.07 -2.91 -3.10
CA GLY A 197 0.84 -2.67 -3.85
C GLY A 197 0.85 -1.33 -4.58
N GLY A 198 1.47 -0.30 -3.99
CA GLY A 198 1.74 0.98 -4.65
C GLY A 198 2.63 0.82 -5.89
N ASN A 199 3.62 -0.06 -5.82
CA ASN A 199 4.41 -0.48 -6.98
C ASN A 199 3.56 -1.18 -8.04
N LEU A 200 2.67 -2.10 -7.64
CA LEU A 200 1.82 -2.84 -8.57
C LEU A 200 0.82 -1.94 -9.30
N VAL A 201 0.18 -0.97 -8.64
CA VAL A 201 -0.77 -0.06 -9.31
C VAL A 201 -0.06 0.91 -10.26
N ILE A 202 1.16 1.35 -9.96
CA ILE A 202 2.00 2.12 -10.90
C ILE A 202 2.42 1.25 -12.08
N ASN A 203 2.77 -0.01 -11.84
CA ASN A 203 3.07 -0.97 -12.90
C ASN A 203 1.87 -1.25 -13.80
N THR A 204 0.65 -1.26 -13.27
CA THR A 204 -0.58 -1.35 -14.08
C THR A 204 -0.67 -0.16 -15.05
N LEU A 205 -0.37 1.07 -14.62
CA LEU A 205 -0.34 2.24 -15.51
C LEU A 205 0.72 2.09 -16.62
N ALA A 206 1.92 1.61 -16.29
CA ALA A 206 2.97 1.38 -17.29
C ALA A 206 2.58 0.28 -18.28
N TYR A 207 1.99 -0.81 -17.78
CA TYR A 207 1.47 -1.91 -18.59
C TYR A 207 0.40 -1.43 -19.56
N LEU A 208 -0.59 -0.65 -19.10
CA LEU A 208 -1.63 -0.06 -19.94
C LEU A 208 -1.03 0.83 -21.05
N GLY A 209 -0.02 1.64 -20.72
CA GLY A 209 0.69 2.49 -21.68
C GLY A 209 1.52 1.71 -22.71
N SER A 210 1.92 0.49 -22.38
CA SER A 210 2.64 -0.41 -23.31
C SER A 210 1.72 -1.17 -24.27
N ARG A 211 0.40 -1.13 -24.06
CA ARG A 211 -0.55 -1.86 -24.90
C ARG A 211 -0.53 -1.33 -26.34
N PRO A 212 -0.70 -2.20 -27.34
CA PRO A 212 -0.80 -1.77 -28.73
C PRO A 212 -1.96 -0.78 -28.93
N LYS A 213 -1.70 0.34 -29.63
CA LYS A 213 -2.69 1.39 -29.93
C LYS A 213 -3.88 0.95 -30.78
N ILE A 214 -3.88 -0.29 -31.28
CA ILE A 214 -4.99 -0.90 -32.02
C ILE A 214 -6.11 -1.45 -31.13
N LYS A 215 -5.92 -1.44 -29.80
CA LYS A 215 -6.95 -1.76 -28.81
C LYS A 215 -7.28 -0.51 -28.01
N ASP A 216 -8.56 -0.28 -27.76
CA ASP A 216 -8.98 0.77 -26.83
C ASP A 216 -8.49 0.40 -25.42
N VAL A 217 -7.53 1.19 -24.93
CA VAL A 217 -7.00 1.03 -23.58
C VAL A 217 -7.93 1.76 -22.62
N VAL A 218 -8.58 1.01 -21.73
CA VAL A 218 -9.37 1.57 -20.65
C VAL A 218 -8.47 1.81 -19.44
N TRP A 219 -8.22 3.08 -19.17
CA TRP A 219 -7.44 3.54 -18.02
C TRP A 219 -8.30 3.60 -16.77
N PRO A 220 -7.71 3.43 -15.57
CA PRO A 220 -8.43 3.74 -14.35
C PRO A 220 -8.73 5.25 -14.35
N LYS A 221 -9.83 5.66 -13.74
CA LYS A 221 -10.15 7.08 -13.55
C LYS A 221 -9.04 7.82 -12.82
N ALA A 222 -8.42 7.14 -11.86
CA ALA A 222 -7.24 7.64 -11.18
C ALA A 222 -6.47 6.53 -10.45
N THR A 223 -5.29 6.86 -9.95
CA THR A 223 -4.44 5.98 -9.14
C THR A 223 -4.04 6.65 -7.83
N VAL A 224 -4.16 5.95 -6.70
CA VAL A 224 -3.63 6.38 -5.40
C VAL A 224 -2.47 5.46 -5.02
N ALA A 225 -1.26 6.00 -4.95
CA ALA A 225 -0.05 5.29 -4.58
C ALA A 225 0.43 5.75 -3.19
N ILE A 226 0.33 4.86 -2.20
CA ILE A 226 0.68 5.15 -0.81
C ILE A 226 2.08 4.58 -0.52
N SER A 227 3.06 5.43 -0.17
CA SER A 227 4.47 5.07 0.08
C SER A 227 5.01 4.04 -0.92
N PRO A 228 4.91 4.25 -2.25
CA PRO A 228 5.15 3.17 -3.23
C PRO A 228 6.61 2.71 -3.23
N TYR A 229 6.82 1.39 -3.28
CA TYR A 229 8.15 0.77 -3.28
C TYR A 229 8.71 0.64 -4.71
N LEU A 230 9.40 1.69 -5.18
CA LEU A 230 9.76 1.84 -6.60
C LEU A 230 11.04 1.10 -7.03
N ASN A 231 11.99 0.82 -6.13
CA ASN A 231 13.29 0.22 -6.45
C ASN A 231 13.55 -1.07 -5.65
N ILE A 232 13.10 -2.21 -6.20
CA ILE A 232 13.11 -3.48 -5.47
C ILE A 232 14.51 -4.07 -5.30
N THR A 233 15.36 -4.01 -6.33
CA THR A 233 16.73 -4.54 -6.28
C THR A 233 17.79 -3.45 -6.25
N LYS A 234 17.41 -2.20 -6.51
CA LYS A 234 18.29 -1.02 -6.58
C LYS A 234 18.15 -0.06 -5.41
N THR A 235 17.62 -0.50 -4.26
CA THR A 235 17.67 0.33 -3.06
C THR A 235 19.13 0.57 -2.65
N GLU A 236 19.53 1.82 -2.45
CA GLU A 236 20.86 2.22 -1.97
C GLU A 236 20.84 2.53 -0.48
N ASN A 237 21.92 2.21 0.25
CA ASN A 237 22.05 2.58 1.68
C ASN A 237 22.58 4.02 1.84
N ALA A 238 21.86 4.98 1.28
CA ALA A 238 22.19 6.40 1.26
C ALA A 238 20.92 7.25 1.46
N GLY A 239 21.07 8.58 1.58
CA GLY A 239 19.93 9.50 1.64
C GLY A 239 18.90 9.16 2.73
N SER A 240 17.61 9.20 2.37
CA SER A 240 16.47 8.85 3.23
C SER A 240 16.62 7.47 3.85
N VAL A 241 17.13 6.48 3.11
CA VAL A 241 17.36 5.12 3.62
C VAL A 241 18.31 5.14 4.82
N LYS A 242 19.47 5.80 4.69
CA LYS A 242 20.45 5.86 5.78
C LYS A 242 19.91 6.68 6.96
N ARG A 243 19.17 7.75 6.67
CA ARG A 243 18.64 8.70 7.67
C ARG A 243 17.51 8.10 8.51
N TYR A 244 16.60 7.33 7.90
CA TYR A 244 15.36 6.91 8.54
C TYR A 244 15.23 5.42 8.82
N GLN A 245 16.20 4.57 8.46
CA GLN A 245 16.18 3.13 8.79
C GLN A 245 16.04 2.78 10.30
N GLY A 246 16.24 3.75 11.20
CA GLY A 246 16.04 3.60 12.64
C GLY A 246 14.74 4.20 13.19
N VAL A 247 13.97 4.88 12.35
CA VAL A 247 12.69 5.53 12.67
C VAL A 247 11.54 4.84 11.96
N ASP A 248 11.74 4.52 10.68
CA ASP A 248 10.76 3.89 9.81
C ASP A 248 10.54 2.39 10.16
N CYS A 249 9.32 1.90 9.97
CA CYS A 249 8.99 0.48 10.09
C CYS A 249 9.50 -0.34 8.90
N PHE A 250 9.76 0.30 7.76
CA PHE A 250 10.38 -0.33 6.60
C PHE A 250 11.89 -0.06 6.57
N SER A 251 12.70 -1.09 6.28
CA SER A 251 14.16 -1.01 6.46
C SER A 251 14.94 -1.49 5.23
N TYR A 252 16.17 -0.98 5.10
CA TYR A 252 17.10 -1.42 4.05
C TYR A 252 17.36 -2.94 4.05
N SER A 253 17.38 -3.57 5.22
CA SER A 253 17.51 -5.03 5.29
C SER A 253 16.30 -5.75 4.70
N MET A 254 15.10 -5.21 4.90
CA MET A 254 13.86 -5.80 4.36
C MET A 254 13.80 -5.64 2.84
N THR A 255 14.16 -4.47 2.31
CA THR A 255 14.20 -4.24 0.85
C THR A 255 15.08 -5.28 0.16
N ARG A 256 16.30 -5.48 0.66
CA ARG A 256 17.23 -6.49 0.13
C ARG A 256 16.74 -7.92 0.29
N TYR A 257 16.23 -8.26 1.48
CA TYR A 257 15.86 -9.64 1.80
C TYR A 257 14.62 -10.06 1.00
N PHE A 258 13.51 -9.33 1.12
CA PHE A 258 12.26 -9.67 0.41
C PHE A 258 12.35 -9.39 -1.08
N GLY A 259 13.06 -8.33 -1.49
CA GLY A 259 13.30 -8.04 -2.90
C GLY A 259 13.99 -9.19 -3.64
N LYS A 260 14.94 -9.88 -3.00
CA LYS A 260 15.58 -11.08 -3.58
C LYS A 260 14.59 -12.22 -3.81
N PHE A 261 13.62 -12.45 -2.91
CA PHE A 261 12.59 -13.47 -3.14
C PHE A 261 11.63 -13.06 -4.24
N TYR A 262 11.24 -11.79 -4.28
CA TYR A 262 10.36 -11.27 -5.32
C TYR A 262 10.97 -11.43 -6.73
N THR A 263 12.27 -11.16 -6.88
CA THR A 263 12.96 -11.31 -8.17
C THR A 263 13.51 -12.71 -8.41
N ASN A 264 13.32 -13.65 -7.49
CA ASN A 264 13.99 -14.96 -7.47
C ASN A 264 15.53 -14.86 -7.62
N GLY A 265 16.12 -13.72 -7.22
CA GLY A 265 17.53 -13.41 -7.39
C GLY A 265 17.99 -13.20 -8.84
N ASP A 266 17.07 -13.01 -9.79
CA ASP A 266 17.40 -12.77 -11.19
C ASP A 266 17.95 -11.34 -11.38
N GLU A 267 19.25 -11.26 -11.64
CA GLU A 267 19.96 -9.99 -11.88
C GLU A 267 19.51 -9.29 -13.17
N TRP A 268 18.89 -9.98 -14.13
CA TRP A 268 18.34 -9.32 -15.32
C TRP A 268 17.25 -8.30 -14.96
N LEU A 269 16.53 -8.55 -13.86
CA LEU A 269 15.47 -7.67 -13.38
C LEU A 269 15.98 -6.34 -12.82
N ASP A 270 17.29 -6.20 -12.59
CA ASP A 270 17.91 -4.92 -12.26
C ASP A 270 17.65 -3.82 -13.30
N LYS A 271 17.54 -4.22 -14.57
CA LYS A 271 17.27 -3.30 -15.70
C LYS A 271 15.78 -3.20 -16.01
N SER A 272 14.92 -3.92 -15.31
CA SER A 272 13.49 -3.92 -15.55
C SER A 272 12.87 -2.60 -15.06
N PRO A 273 12.15 -1.86 -15.94
CA PRO A 273 11.39 -0.70 -15.51
C PRO A 273 10.19 -1.04 -14.63
N MET A 274 9.80 -2.32 -14.54
CA MET A 274 8.69 -2.72 -13.67
C MET A 274 9.15 -3.12 -12.27
N VAL A 275 10.40 -3.59 -12.14
CA VAL A 275 10.98 -3.99 -10.85
C VAL A 275 11.69 -2.82 -10.17
N ASN A 276 12.35 -1.95 -10.95
CA ASN A 276 13.02 -0.74 -10.46
C ASN A 276 12.51 0.47 -11.25
N ILE A 277 11.29 0.88 -10.95
CA ILE A 277 10.51 1.92 -11.63
C ILE A 277 11.25 3.25 -11.63
N GLU A 278 11.80 3.68 -10.49
CA GLU A 278 12.47 4.98 -10.42
C GLU A 278 13.79 4.98 -11.20
N VAL A 279 14.64 3.97 -11.00
CA VAL A 279 15.96 3.91 -11.64
C VAL A 279 15.85 3.73 -13.16
N ASN A 280 14.87 2.96 -13.64
CA ASN A 280 14.66 2.65 -15.06
C ASN A 280 13.46 3.40 -15.66
N SER A 281 13.06 4.53 -15.06
CA SER A 281 11.86 5.28 -15.45
C SER A 281 11.89 5.73 -16.91
N ASP A 282 13.09 5.99 -17.45
CA ASP A 282 13.37 6.37 -18.83
C ASP A 282 12.90 5.34 -19.88
N LYS A 283 12.69 4.09 -19.48
CA LYS A 283 12.22 3.01 -20.36
C LYS A 283 10.70 2.91 -20.44
N VAL A 284 9.96 3.74 -19.70
CA VAL A 284 8.50 3.80 -19.74
C VAL A 284 8.09 5.14 -20.33
N ASN A 285 7.12 5.11 -21.24
CA ASN A 285 6.60 6.32 -21.86
C ASN A 285 5.61 7.03 -20.92
N TRP A 286 6.11 7.57 -19.81
CA TRP A 286 5.32 8.37 -18.87
C TRP A 286 4.81 9.66 -19.50
N GLU A 287 5.57 10.23 -20.44
CA GLU A 287 5.20 11.46 -21.13
C GLU A 287 3.85 11.34 -21.83
N ASN A 288 3.51 10.18 -22.39
CA ASN A 288 2.21 9.95 -23.06
C ASN A 288 1.24 9.12 -22.21
N ASN A 289 1.51 8.94 -20.91
CA ASN A 289 0.61 8.23 -20.02
C ASN A 289 -0.51 9.18 -19.56
N PRO A 290 -1.79 8.95 -19.91
CA PRO A 290 -2.88 9.87 -19.58
C PRO A 290 -3.00 10.14 -18.08
N ALA A 291 -2.78 9.10 -17.25
CA ALA A 291 -2.89 9.27 -15.81
C ALA A 291 -1.85 10.24 -15.24
N ILE A 292 -0.66 10.29 -15.85
CA ILE A 292 0.40 11.23 -15.45
C ILE A 292 0.14 12.62 -16.07
N GLN A 293 -0.20 12.68 -17.36
CA GLN A 293 -0.44 13.94 -18.06
C GLN A 293 -1.59 14.75 -17.45
N ASN A 294 -2.65 14.08 -17.00
CA ASN A 294 -3.84 14.72 -16.46
C ASN A 294 -3.80 14.96 -14.95
N GLY A 295 -2.76 14.47 -14.25
CA GLY A 295 -2.74 14.48 -12.80
C GLY A 295 -3.78 13.52 -12.19
N ASP A 296 -4.15 12.44 -12.88
CA ASP A 296 -5.02 11.38 -12.38
C ASP A 296 -4.25 10.36 -11.52
N ILE A 297 -3.28 10.85 -10.75
CA ILE A 297 -2.52 10.09 -9.78
C ILE A 297 -2.36 10.92 -8.51
N LEU A 298 -2.43 10.29 -7.34
CA LEU A 298 -2.06 10.88 -6.06
C LEU A 298 -0.98 10.01 -5.42
N VAL A 299 0.15 10.61 -5.08
CA VAL A 299 1.25 9.96 -4.37
C VAL A 299 1.28 10.47 -2.94
N VAL A 300 1.00 9.60 -1.97
CA VAL A 300 0.92 9.93 -0.54
C VAL A 300 2.02 9.20 0.22
N PHE A 301 2.88 9.89 0.94
CA PHE A 301 4.00 9.25 1.66
C PHE A 301 4.55 10.13 2.78
N GLY A 302 5.28 9.53 3.72
CA GLY A 302 5.95 10.27 4.79
C GLY A 302 7.27 10.88 4.34
N ASP A 303 7.70 11.98 4.96
CA ASP A 303 9.06 12.53 4.76
C ASP A 303 10.13 11.86 5.66
N HIS A 304 9.71 10.98 6.60
CA HIS A 304 10.57 10.18 7.48
C HIS A 304 10.49 8.67 7.15
N GLU A 305 10.23 8.31 5.90
CA GLU A 305 10.32 6.92 5.42
C GLU A 305 11.59 6.68 4.60
N ILE A 306 12.05 5.44 4.53
CA ILE A 306 13.25 5.10 3.76
C ILE A 306 13.03 5.28 2.25
N LEU A 307 11.76 5.28 1.79
CA LEU A 307 11.38 5.37 0.38
C LEU A 307 11.23 6.81 -0.12
N THR A 308 11.28 7.83 0.76
CA THR A 308 11.07 9.24 0.39
C THR A 308 11.90 9.66 -0.83
N ASP A 309 13.21 9.38 -0.85
CA ASP A 309 14.07 9.84 -1.94
C ASP A 309 13.74 9.18 -3.29
N GLN A 310 13.40 7.88 -3.31
CA GLN A 310 13.04 7.23 -4.57
C GLN A 310 11.66 7.69 -5.06
N ILE A 311 10.73 7.97 -4.16
CA ILE A 311 9.41 8.49 -4.54
C ILE A 311 9.55 9.88 -5.17
N LEU A 312 10.29 10.78 -4.52
CA LEU A 312 10.52 12.13 -5.02
C LEU A 312 11.26 12.16 -6.35
N ARG A 313 12.34 11.38 -6.50
CA ARG A 313 13.07 11.30 -7.78
C ARG A 313 12.21 10.74 -8.90
N TRP A 314 11.34 9.77 -8.61
CA TRP A 314 10.42 9.26 -9.63
C TRP A 314 9.39 10.33 -10.03
N CYS A 315 8.78 11.00 -9.05
CA CYS A 315 7.82 12.10 -9.31
C CYS A 315 8.47 13.20 -10.16
N GLU A 316 9.73 13.54 -9.91
CA GLU A 316 10.50 14.48 -10.74
C GLU A 316 10.73 13.95 -12.16
N LYS A 317 11.19 12.70 -12.30
CA LYS A 317 11.46 12.06 -13.60
C LYS A 317 10.24 11.98 -14.51
N ILE A 318 9.04 11.81 -13.95
CA ILE A 318 7.79 11.74 -14.71
C ILE A 318 7.14 13.12 -14.91
N GLY A 319 7.74 14.19 -14.39
CA GLY A 319 7.24 15.56 -14.51
C GLY A 319 6.11 15.93 -13.55
N LEU A 320 5.77 15.07 -12.57
CA LEU A 320 4.68 15.33 -11.63
C LEU A 320 5.00 16.53 -10.72
N THR A 321 6.26 16.70 -10.30
CA THR A 321 6.68 17.85 -9.46
C THR A 321 6.53 19.19 -10.16
N ALA A 322 6.68 19.21 -11.49
CA ALA A 322 6.60 20.44 -12.29
C ALA A 322 5.17 20.72 -12.77
N ASN A 323 4.44 19.67 -13.16
CA ASN A 323 3.14 19.80 -13.83
C ASN A 323 1.95 19.69 -12.87
N HIS A 324 2.06 18.86 -11.83
CA HIS A 324 0.98 18.53 -10.90
C HIS A 324 1.48 18.38 -9.46
N PRO A 325 2.15 19.41 -8.88
CA PRO A 325 2.72 19.31 -7.53
C PRO A 325 1.67 19.03 -6.44
N GLU A 326 0.40 19.37 -6.67
CA GLU A 326 -0.73 19.08 -5.79
C GLU A 326 -1.04 17.58 -5.66
N ARG A 327 -0.50 16.75 -6.57
CA ARG A 327 -0.63 15.30 -6.56
C ARG A 327 0.43 14.58 -5.71
N ILE A 328 1.27 15.35 -5.01
CA ILE A 328 2.34 14.85 -4.16
C ILE A 328 2.03 15.26 -2.71
N ALA A 329 1.36 14.38 -1.97
CA ALA A 329 0.99 14.60 -0.58
C ALA A 329 2.06 14.04 0.37
N ILE A 330 2.83 14.94 0.98
CA ILE A 330 3.93 14.58 1.87
C ILE A 330 3.50 14.76 3.33
N ASP A 331 3.32 13.66 4.06
CA ASP A 331 3.02 13.68 5.48
C ASP A 331 4.28 14.07 6.27
N ILE A 332 4.26 15.28 6.83
CA ILE A 332 5.40 15.85 7.53
C ILE A 332 5.59 15.14 8.87
N ASN A 333 6.77 14.57 9.06
CA ASN A 333 7.13 13.61 10.08
C ASN A 333 6.42 12.25 9.97
N GLY A 334 5.74 11.97 8.86
CA GLY A 334 5.13 10.69 8.55
C GLY A 334 6.17 9.61 8.26
N THR A 335 5.82 8.37 8.55
CA THR A 335 6.64 7.18 8.24
C THR A 335 5.95 6.35 7.16
N HIS A 336 6.54 5.21 6.81
CA HIS A 336 6.02 4.36 5.74
C HIS A 336 4.57 3.97 6.04
N ILE A 337 3.69 4.18 5.05
CA ILE A 337 2.24 3.86 5.11
C ILE A 337 1.50 4.45 6.33
N SER A 338 1.84 5.68 6.76
CA SER A 338 1.23 6.37 7.91
C SER A 338 -0.31 6.39 7.92
N VAL A 339 -0.97 6.43 6.76
CA VAL A 339 -2.44 6.29 6.67
C VAL A 339 -2.96 5.00 7.33
N PHE A 340 -2.21 3.91 7.24
CA PHE A 340 -2.57 2.61 7.83
C PHE A 340 -1.94 2.35 9.19
N LEU A 341 -0.83 3.00 9.54
CA LEU A 341 -0.17 2.76 10.84
C LEU A 341 -0.47 3.83 11.89
N ASP A 342 -0.46 5.10 11.51
CA ASP A 342 -0.62 6.24 12.42
C ASP A 342 -2.07 6.72 12.50
N GLU A 343 -2.73 6.84 11.34
CA GLU A 343 -4.08 7.41 11.24
C GLU A 343 -5.17 6.37 11.53
N ALA A 344 -5.01 5.12 11.06
CA ALA A 344 -5.98 4.04 11.28
C ALA A 344 -6.24 3.71 12.75
N ILE A 345 -5.27 3.99 13.63
CA ILE A 345 -5.33 3.70 15.08
C ILE A 345 -5.59 4.99 15.88
N SER A 346 -6.13 6.03 15.24
CA SER A 346 -6.42 7.28 15.95
C SER A 346 -7.59 7.13 16.92
N PRO A 347 -7.40 7.39 18.24
CA PRO A 347 -8.54 7.55 19.13
C PRO A 347 -9.31 8.79 18.67
N GLY A 348 -10.55 8.60 18.24
CA GLY A 348 -11.35 9.69 17.70
C GLY A 348 -12.59 9.21 16.97
N ALA A 349 -13.49 10.13 16.69
CA ALA A 349 -14.62 9.88 15.81
C ALA A 349 -14.18 9.85 14.34
N LEU A 350 -15.00 9.26 13.47
CA LEU A 350 -14.77 9.26 12.01
C LEU A 350 -14.55 10.68 11.45
N SER A 351 -15.20 11.68 12.06
CA SER A 351 -15.02 13.10 11.74
C SER A 351 -13.63 13.64 12.05
N GLU A 352 -12.91 13.09 13.02
CA GLU A 352 -11.51 13.48 13.31
C GLU A 352 -10.52 12.70 12.46
N TRP A 353 -10.86 11.45 12.12
CA TRP A 353 -10.04 10.59 11.26
C TRP A 353 -9.95 11.15 9.84
N ARG A 354 -11.07 11.62 9.26
CA ARG A 354 -11.07 12.17 7.90
C ARG A 354 -10.31 13.49 7.74
N GLU A 355 -10.06 14.21 8.84
CA GLU A 355 -9.29 15.46 8.86
C GLU A 355 -7.78 15.22 9.06
N GLN A 356 -7.37 13.96 9.24
CA GLN A 356 -5.95 13.61 9.22
C GLN A 356 -5.36 13.83 7.83
N PHE A 357 -4.06 14.12 7.76
CA PHE A 357 -3.43 14.59 6.53
C PHE A 357 -3.55 13.59 5.38
N CYS A 358 -3.16 12.33 5.57
CA CYS A 358 -3.18 11.33 4.51
C CYS A 358 -4.62 10.95 4.14
N SER A 359 -5.45 10.65 5.14
CA SER A 359 -6.85 10.27 4.96
C SER A 359 -7.66 11.38 4.26
N GLY A 360 -7.47 12.62 4.67
CA GLY A 360 -8.12 13.80 4.07
C GLY A 360 -7.68 14.05 2.63
N ALA A 361 -6.38 13.94 2.34
CA ALA A 361 -5.86 14.06 0.98
C ALA A 361 -6.45 12.99 0.05
N ILE A 362 -6.49 11.74 0.50
CA ILE A 362 -7.07 10.62 -0.27
C ILE A 362 -8.58 10.83 -0.46
N LEU A 363 -9.35 11.17 0.59
CA LEU A 363 -10.79 11.40 0.48
C LEU A 363 -11.13 12.54 -0.49
N SER A 364 -10.36 13.62 -0.46
CA SER A 364 -10.54 14.76 -1.36
C SER A 364 -10.27 14.36 -2.81
N PHE A 365 -9.19 13.62 -3.05
CA PHE A 365 -8.85 13.13 -4.39
C PHE A 365 -9.84 12.10 -4.92
N LEU A 366 -10.32 11.18 -4.07
CA LEU A 366 -11.38 10.24 -4.44
C LEU A 366 -12.65 10.99 -4.86
N HIS A 367 -13.01 12.06 -4.13
CA HIS A 367 -14.19 12.85 -4.45
C HIS A 367 -14.06 13.58 -5.77
N GLU A 368 -12.92 14.24 -6.00
CA GLU A 368 -12.60 14.87 -7.29
C GLU A 368 -12.80 13.87 -8.43
N LYS A 369 -12.11 12.73 -8.37
CA LYS A 369 -12.05 11.78 -9.50
C LYS A 369 -13.30 10.93 -9.69
N PHE A 370 -14.07 10.65 -8.64
CA PHE A 370 -15.36 9.97 -8.80
C PHE A 370 -16.48 10.90 -9.25
N SER A 371 -16.35 12.22 -9.04
CA SER A 371 -17.38 13.21 -9.41
C SER A 371 -17.17 13.83 -10.78
N ASP A 372 -15.92 13.84 -11.28
CA ASP A 372 -15.57 14.12 -12.68
C ASP A 372 -16.19 13.08 -13.64
#